data_AF-N1RX54-F1
#
_entry.id   AF-N1RX54-F1
#
_cell.length_a   1.000
_cell.length_b   1.000
_cell.length_c   1.000
_cell.angle_alpha   90.00
_cell.angle_beta   90.00
_cell.angle_gamma   90.00
#
_symmetry.space_group_name_H-M   'P 1'
#
loop_
_entity.id
_entity.type
_entity.pdbx_description
1 polymer ?
#
loop_
_entity_poly.entity_id
_entity_poly.type
_entity_poly.pdbx_seq_one_letter_code
_entity_poly.pdbx_strand_id
1 'polypeptide(L)'
;MKFSILTALTAIVGSAAAANQAVVTNDCSGTIYVQSWPYNGGAPGPLVTLKPGQKFSENLRSTGSTVKIATTKTLTNPLFFGYSSTSKPNYVYYEFSTQWGNPFANKHNILTTGKGCKQFDCKAGDASCYSTPSMKKDKRVGEHTSGAEKAEGSIGNSFASLAGEKETLLPERYLDLKREIIGDKSNQDALTAAWARLTARLAELSDEIEEKQQRTIPEANYHELVENPSFELVQRIRQCGSVVIRKTVSQEQALRWLEDVWSKAQQQARSHSQMLKTQAALLSIFTAAPDCKVSLTSPLVYSDRLRIRNPGDAKFALGPHMDGGSIERWEDPTYRQVYEKILTGNWEEFDAWEMDKRADTVHDLYPGPGSTGLFRSWQGWTSLSEGTLLLYPFICERTSYMLMRPLFKPKKPKPEFQDRKAYLSPDNWELDFDTTNFPGSPHHRNQELNDETHPHLELPRTMVCMPKVYPGDSVWWHSDVIHAVESRHNGKNAAAVFYAPAVALTPKNMEYIRDQKATLLSGRPPPDFPGGTGESEFKSRGTGDDLLTVEGKEGQVLVTEASSVKKSADSGRIGLVPFKHTDTMSETERLTRQAA
;
A
#
# COMPACT_ATOMS: atom_id res chain seq x y z
N MET A 1 35.38 4.99 49.58
CA MET A 1 34.29 5.96 49.80
C MET A 1 33.53 6.14 48.49
N LYS A 2 32.19 6.04 48.57
CA LYS A 2 31.17 6.38 47.56
C LYS A 2 31.09 5.51 46.30
N PHE A 3 30.41 4.37 46.43
CA PHE A 3 29.66 3.75 45.33
C PHE A 3 28.32 4.49 45.19
N SER A 4 28.09 5.11 44.03
CA SER A 4 26.78 5.68 43.68
C SER A 4 25.88 4.55 43.19
N ILE A 5 24.86 4.22 43.97
CA ILE A 5 23.79 3.28 43.59
C ILE A 5 22.92 3.97 42.54
N LEU A 6 23.03 3.54 41.28
CA LEU A 6 22.08 3.90 40.22
C LEU A 6 20.71 3.36 40.61
N THR A 7 19.72 4.25 40.76
CA THR A 7 18.32 3.89 40.98
C THR A 7 17.62 4.00 39.63
N ALA A 8 17.24 2.86 39.03
CA ALA A 8 16.68 2.81 37.67
C ALA A 8 15.38 2.00 37.66
N LEU A 9 14.21 2.59 37.43
CA LEU A 9 12.96 1.84 37.31
C LEU A 9 12.91 1.17 35.92
N THR A 10 12.88 -0.18 35.86
CA THR A 10 12.88 -0.90 34.57
C THR A 10 11.58 -1.66 34.32
N ALA A 11 10.80 -1.24 33.32
CA ALA A 11 9.74 -2.06 32.74
C ALA A 11 10.37 -2.91 31.61
N ILE A 12 10.59 -4.21 31.86
CA ILE A 12 11.27 -5.13 30.93
C ILE A 12 10.26 -6.11 30.34
N VAL A 13 10.21 -6.20 29.00
CA VAL A 13 9.68 -7.36 28.27
C VAL A 13 10.87 -8.18 27.76
N GLY A 14 11.15 -9.36 28.34
CA GLY A 14 12.17 -10.25 27.78
C GLY A 14 12.73 -11.35 28.67
N SER A 15 12.09 -12.53 28.62
CA SER A 15 12.73 -13.86 28.50
C SER A 15 11.60 -14.87 28.30
N ALA A 16 11.56 -15.54 27.14
CA ALA A 16 10.71 -16.65 26.63
C ALA A 16 9.28 -16.92 27.18
N ALA A 17 8.99 -16.72 28.48
CA ALA A 17 7.66 -16.73 29.09
C ALA A 17 6.98 -15.34 29.12
N ALA A 18 7.72 -14.24 28.94
CA ALA A 18 7.23 -12.86 29.10
C ALA A 18 6.69 -12.18 27.82
N ALA A 19 6.51 -12.91 26.72
CA ALA A 19 6.22 -12.34 25.39
C ALA A 19 4.84 -11.64 25.24
N ASN A 20 4.04 -11.51 26.31
CA ASN A 20 2.72 -10.89 26.25
C ASN A 20 2.27 -10.24 27.58
N GLN A 21 3.20 -9.67 28.34
CA GLN A 21 2.90 -9.07 29.65
C GLN A 21 3.42 -7.64 29.79
N ALA A 22 2.64 -6.80 30.48
CA ALA A 22 3.06 -5.51 31.01
C ALA A 22 3.68 -5.72 32.39
N VAL A 23 4.92 -5.27 32.61
CA VAL A 23 5.69 -5.52 33.84
C VAL A 23 6.22 -4.21 34.42
N VAL A 24 6.07 -4.02 35.74
CA VAL A 24 6.69 -2.91 36.49
C VAL A 24 7.61 -3.49 37.55
N THR A 25 8.90 -3.15 37.50
CA THR A 25 9.89 -3.53 38.51
C THR A 25 10.16 -2.36 39.45
N ASN A 26 10.05 -2.57 40.76
CA ASN A 26 10.44 -1.56 41.74
C ASN A 26 11.93 -1.65 42.07
N ASP A 27 12.75 -0.91 41.35
CA ASP A 27 14.18 -0.77 41.61
C ASP A 27 14.50 0.46 42.49
N CYS A 28 13.48 1.13 43.03
CA CYS A 28 13.65 2.23 43.98
C CYS A 28 14.00 1.71 45.37
N SER A 29 14.62 2.56 46.21
CA SER A 29 14.85 2.24 47.63
C SER A 29 13.58 2.27 48.48
N GLY A 30 12.51 2.89 47.97
CA GLY A 30 11.21 3.02 48.63
C GLY A 30 10.15 2.07 48.06
N THR A 31 9.06 1.90 48.80
CA THR A 31 7.88 1.17 48.31
C THR A 31 7.11 2.00 47.27
N ILE A 32 6.64 1.36 46.20
CA ILE A 32 5.76 1.97 45.21
C ILE A 32 4.40 1.25 45.17
N TYR A 33 3.41 1.93 44.60
CA TYR A 33 2.05 1.44 44.45
C TYR A 33 1.68 1.44 42.97
N VAL A 34 1.14 0.31 42.49
CA VAL A 34 0.85 0.07 41.08
C VAL A 34 -0.60 -0.37 40.92
N GLN A 35 -1.31 0.21 39.96
CA GLN A 35 -2.68 -0.20 39.63
C GLN A 35 -2.97 -0.03 38.13
N SER A 36 -3.55 -1.06 37.50
CA SER A 36 -3.93 -1.03 36.09
C SER A 36 -5.37 -0.59 35.88
N TRP A 37 -5.60 0.22 34.85
CA TRP A 37 -6.88 0.80 34.44
C TRP A 37 -7.16 0.49 32.95
N PRO A 38 -8.14 -0.37 32.64
CA PRO A 38 -8.47 -0.74 31.26
C PRO A 38 -9.04 0.41 30.42
N TYR A 39 -8.65 0.50 29.14
CA TYR A 39 -9.18 1.55 28.24
C TYR A 39 -10.64 1.35 27.85
N ASN A 40 -11.16 0.13 27.94
CA ASN A 40 -12.57 -0.16 27.65
C ASN A 40 -13.54 0.25 28.78
N GLY A 41 -13.09 1.04 29.76
CA GLY A 41 -13.91 1.47 30.90
C GLY A 41 -14.16 0.36 31.93
N GLY A 42 -13.48 -0.78 31.82
CA GLY A 42 -13.56 -1.85 32.81
C GLY A 42 -13.05 -1.42 34.21
N ALA A 43 -13.45 -2.15 35.25
CA ALA A 43 -13.02 -1.86 36.61
C ALA A 43 -11.48 -1.94 36.74
N PRO A 44 -10.86 -1.04 37.53
CA PRO A 44 -9.42 -1.08 37.76
C PRO A 44 -9.01 -2.38 38.45
N GLY A 45 -7.79 -2.84 38.15
CA GLY A 45 -7.18 -3.96 38.86
C GLY A 45 -6.94 -3.65 40.34
N PRO A 46 -6.59 -4.66 41.17
CA PRO A 46 -6.25 -4.42 42.57
C PRO A 46 -5.03 -3.49 42.69
N LEU A 47 -5.03 -2.64 43.72
CA LEU A 47 -3.86 -1.84 44.07
C LEU A 47 -2.77 -2.77 44.62
N VAL A 48 -1.63 -2.82 43.93
CA VAL A 48 -0.49 -3.66 44.31
C VAL A 48 0.57 -2.80 45.00
N THR A 49 1.02 -3.24 46.17
CA THR A 49 2.14 -2.62 46.91
C THR A 49 3.42 -3.36 46.58
N LEU A 50 4.38 -2.69 45.94
CA LEU A 50 5.68 -3.28 45.55
C LEU A 50 6.79 -2.72 46.45
N LYS A 51 7.40 -3.58 47.27
CA LYS A 51 8.65 -3.30 47.98
C LYS A 51 9.84 -3.28 47.00
N PRO A 52 11.00 -2.71 47.37
CA PRO A 52 12.21 -2.78 46.55
C PRO A 52 12.52 -4.21 46.08
N GLY A 53 12.82 -4.37 44.79
CA GLY A 53 13.08 -5.64 44.11
C GLY A 53 11.85 -6.43 43.68
N GLN A 54 10.63 -6.01 44.04
CA GLN A 54 9.39 -6.70 43.64
C GLN A 54 8.87 -6.24 42.28
N LYS A 55 8.04 -7.08 41.64
CA LYS A 55 7.47 -6.85 40.31
C LYS A 55 5.95 -6.97 40.33
N PHE A 56 5.30 -6.10 39.56
CA PHE A 56 3.92 -6.26 39.11
C PHE A 56 3.94 -6.77 37.67
N SER A 57 2.98 -7.62 37.31
CA SER A 57 2.77 -8.06 35.93
C SER A 57 1.29 -8.25 35.63
N GLU A 58 0.85 -7.88 34.43
CA GLU A 58 -0.44 -8.31 33.87
C GLU A 58 -0.27 -8.76 32.42
N ASN A 59 -1.18 -9.60 31.94
CA ASN A 59 -1.23 -9.93 30.52
C ASN A 59 -1.67 -8.70 29.72
N LEU A 60 -1.08 -8.50 28.54
CA LEU A 60 -1.53 -7.45 27.62
C LEU A 60 -3.01 -7.70 27.26
N ARG A 61 -3.81 -6.64 27.36
CA ARG A 61 -5.23 -6.63 27.03
C ARG A 61 -5.39 -6.13 25.61
N SER A 62 -6.31 -6.74 24.86
CA SER A 62 -6.59 -6.36 23.46
C SER A 62 -6.98 -4.88 23.31
N THR A 63 -7.74 -4.35 24.27
CA THR A 63 -8.16 -2.94 24.29
C THR A 63 -7.11 -1.99 24.88
N GLY A 64 -6.06 -2.53 25.51
CA GLY A 64 -5.05 -1.76 26.24
C GLY A 64 -5.41 -1.40 27.68
N SER A 65 -4.46 -0.79 28.39
CA SER A 65 -4.60 -0.30 29.75
C SER A 65 -3.60 0.82 30.04
N THR A 66 -3.91 1.61 31.07
CA THR A 66 -2.95 2.49 31.75
C THR A 66 -2.57 1.90 33.09
N VAL A 67 -1.30 1.63 33.28
CA VAL A 67 -0.71 1.27 34.57
C VAL A 67 -0.26 2.54 35.28
N LYS A 68 -0.89 2.85 36.41
CA LYS A 68 -0.54 3.97 37.28
C LYS A 68 0.53 3.53 38.27
N ILE A 69 1.61 4.30 38.36
CA ILE A 69 2.75 4.02 39.25
C ILE A 69 2.97 5.24 40.16
N ALA A 70 2.89 5.06 41.48
CA ALA A 70 3.02 6.16 42.43
C ALA A 70 3.77 5.78 43.71
N THR A 71 4.17 6.78 44.48
CA THR A 71 4.77 6.62 45.82
C THR A 71 3.73 6.64 46.95
N THR A 72 2.45 6.86 46.63
CA THR A 72 1.34 6.93 47.59
C THR A 72 0.23 5.93 47.25
N LYS A 73 -0.46 5.41 48.27
CA LYS A 73 -1.59 4.46 48.09
C LYS A 73 -2.78 5.07 47.37
N THR A 74 -2.95 6.38 47.46
CA THR A 74 -4.02 7.13 46.79
C THR A 74 -3.74 7.35 45.30
N LEU A 75 -2.57 6.92 44.81
CA LEU A 75 -2.10 7.15 43.43
C LEU A 75 -2.16 8.63 43.05
N THR A 76 -1.84 9.52 43.99
CA THR A 76 -1.78 10.96 43.74
C THR A 76 -0.51 11.27 42.94
N ASN A 77 -0.67 12.05 41.88
CA ASN A 77 0.37 12.43 40.93
C ASN A 77 1.17 11.27 40.29
N PRO A 78 0.52 10.25 39.72
CA PRO A 78 1.16 9.03 39.26
C PRO A 78 1.87 9.21 37.91
N LEU A 79 2.95 8.44 37.70
CA LEU A 79 3.53 8.20 36.39
C LEU A 79 2.69 7.16 35.65
N PHE A 80 2.37 7.41 34.38
CA PHE A 80 1.56 6.51 33.56
C PHE A 80 2.41 5.72 32.58
N PHE A 81 2.26 4.41 32.65
CA PHE A 81 2.67 3.48 31.59
C PHE A 81 1.41 3.03 30.85
N GLY A 82 1.19 3.57 29.65
CA GLY A 82 0.07 3.18 28.80
C GLY A 82 0.50 2.11 27.81
N TYR A 83 -0.36 1.13 27.53
CA TYR A 83 -0.19 0.24 26.38
C TYR A 83 -1.54 -0.08 25.73
N SER A 84 -1.54 -0.35 24.43
CA SER A 84 -2.70 -0.88 23.70
C SER A 84 -2.25 -1.68 22.51
N SER A 85 -3.00 -2.71 22.12
CA SER A 85 -2.73 -3.47 20.91
C SER A 85 -3.74 -3.17 19.81
N THR A 86 -3.31 -3.09 18.56
CA THR A 86 -4.23 -3.23 17.41
C THR A 86 -4.22 -4.68 16.96
N SER A 87 -5.36 -5.19 16.53
CA SER A 87 -5.46 -6.58 16.06
C SER A 87 -4.77 -6.79 14.70
N LYS A 88 -4.71 -5.76 13.84
CA LYS A 88 -4.04 -5.79 12.53
C LYS A 88 -3.62 -4.38 12.04
N PRO A 89 -2.32 -4.16 11.72
CA PRO A 89 -1.19 -5.01 12.12
C PRO A 89 -1.11 -5.08 13.66
N ASN A 90 -0.37 -6.07 14.17
CA ASN A 90 -0.29 -6.37 15.60
C ASN A 90 0.66 -5.38 16.32
N TYR A 91 0.33 -4.08 16.29
CA TYR A 91 1.10 -3.07 17.01
C TYR A 91 0.75 -3.11 18.48
N VAL A 92 1.76 -3.18 19.34
CA VAL A 92 1.64 -2.75 20.72
C VAL A 92 2.10 -1.30 20.78
N TYR A 93 1.15 -0.39 20.94
CA TYR A 93 1.42 0.99 21.33
C TYR A 93 1.79 1.00 22.80
N TYR A 94 2.82 1.75 23.16
CA TYR A 94 3.20 1.98 24.54
C TYR A 94 3.64 3.43 24.70
N GLU A 95 3.33 4.00 25.86
CA GLU A 95 3.69 5.37 26.18
C GLU A 95 4.15 5.50 27.62
N PHE A 96 4.92 6.55 27.86
CA PHE A 96 5.35 6.95 29.18
C PHE A 96 4.97 8.41 29.42
N SER A 97 3.84 8.60 30.11
CA SER A 97 3.16 9.89 30.21
C SER A 97 3.28 10.50 31.60
N THR A 98 3.53 11.79 31.63
CA THR A 98 3.56 12.60 32.86
C THR A 98 2.35 13.51 33.01
N GLN A 99 1.32 13.30 32.19
CA GLN A 99 0.09 14.12 32.17
C GLN A 99 -0.49 14.34 33.57
N TRP A 100 -0.45 13.32 34.43
CA TRP A 100 -1.02 13.38 35.77
C TRP A 100 0.03 13.47 36.86
N GLY A 101 1.28 13.72 36.52
CA GLY A 101 2.41 13.78 37.43
C GLY A 101 3.51 12.77 37.11
N ASN A 102 4.61 12.88 37.84
CA ASN A 102 5.71 11.92 37.82
C ASN A 102 6.48 12.03 39.13
N PRO A 103 6.21 11.20 40.14
CA PRO A 103 6.90 11.28 41.42
C PRO A 103 8.36 10.77 41.32
N PHE A 104 8.74 10.25 40.15
CA PHE A 104 10.05 9.73 39.81
C PHE A 104 10.79 10.63 38.81
N ALA A 105 10.31 11.85 38.56
CA ALA A 105 10.90 12.75 37.56
C ALA A 105 12.39 13.05 37.81
N ASN A 106 12.83 13.05 39.08
CA ASN A 106 14.23 13.24 39.46
C ASN A 106 15.05 11.93 39.48
N LYS A 107 14.51 10.84 38.93
CA LYS A 107 15.15 9.52 38.81
C LYS A 107 15.30 9.14 37.35
N HIS A 108 16.14 8.13 37.12
CA HIS A 108 16.28 7.51 35.81
C HIS A 108 15.13 6.51 35.62
N ASN A 109 14.34 6.70 34.58
CA ASN A 109 13.19 5.86 34.29
C ASN A 109 13.33 5.20 32.91
N ILE A 110 13.15 3.88 32.85
CA ILE A 110 13.31 3.09 31.64
C ILE A 110 12.03 2.35 31.31
N LEU A 111 11.53 2.52 30.09
CA LEU A 111 10.49 1.67 29.48
C LEU A 111 11.10 0.99 28.27
N THR A 112 11.19 -0.35 28.29
CA THR A 112 11.73 -1.14 27.19
C THR A 112 10.74 -2.21 26.73
N THR A 113 10.75 -2.50 25.44
CA THR A 113 9.85 -3.41 24.74
C THR A 113 10.66 -4.49 24.02
N GLY A 114 11.51 -5.20 24.75
CA GLY A 114 12.32 -6.29 24.18
C GLY A 114 13.29 -5.83 23.08
N LYS A 115 13.95 -6.80 22.44
CA LYS A 115 14.95 -6.52 21.41
C LYS A 115 14.28 -6.06 20.12
N GLY A 116 14.63 -4.86 19.63
CA GLY A 116 14.13 -4.31 18.36
C GLY A 116 13.10 -3.18 18.50
N CYS A 117 12.67 -2.83 19.71
CA CYS A 117 11.75 -1.72 19.93
C CYS A 117 12.43 -0.50 20.57
N LYS A 118 11.82 0.67 20.39
CA LYS A 118 12.35 1.94 20.87
C LYS A 118 12.28 2.01 22.41
N GLN A 119 13.43 2.04 23.05
CA GLN A 119 13.55 2.21 24.50
C GLN A 119 13.30 3.68 24.88
N PHE A 120 12.51 3.91 25.93
CA PHE A 120 12.54 5.17 26.66
C PHE A 120 13.65 5.06 27.70
N ASP A 121 14.64 5.94 27.59
CA ASP A 121 15.76 6.05 28.52
C ASP A 121 15.76 7.48 29.07
N CYS A 122 14.82 7.74 30.01
CA CYS A 122 14.55 9.08 30.51
C CYS A 122 15.48 9.40 31.67
N LYS A 123 16.47 10.27 31.42
CA LYS A 123 17.39 10.75 32.45
C LYS A 123 16.65 11.48 33.57
N ALA A 124 17.25 11.53 34.75
CA ALA A 124 16.74 12.32 35.86
C ALA A 124 16.57 13.79 35.45
N GLY A 125 15.36 14.31 35.61
CA GLY A 125 14.97 15.68 35.25
C GLY A 125 14.65 15.90 33.78
N ASP A 126 14.70 14.89 32.92
CA ASP A 126 14.42 15.02 31.48
C ASP A 126 12.92 15.02 31.19
N ALA A 127 12.29 16.18 31.38
CA ALA A 127 10.87 16.37 31.10
C ALA A 127 10.51 16.12 29.61
N SER A 128 11.47 16.27 28.69
CA SER A 128 11.25 16.11 27.25
C SER A 128 11.16 14.66 26.80
N CYS A 129 11.59 13.71 27.65
CA CYS A 129 11.52 12.28 27.37
C CYS A 129 10.11 11.68 27.47
N TYR A 130 9.20 12.37 28.16
CA TYR A 130 7.85 11.87 28.45
C TYR A 130 6.78 12.50 27.56
N SER A 131 5.70 11.77 27.29
CA SER A 131 4.55 12.31 26.54
C SER A 131 3.72 13.30 27.38
N THR A 132 3.16 14.32 26.71
CA THR A 132 2.26 15.34 27.26
C THR A 132 0.92 15.37 26.51
N PRO A 133 -0.15 16.01 27.04
CA PRO A 133 -1.46 16.05 26.39
C PRO A 133 -1.49 16.68 24.99
N SER A 134 -0.59 17.62 24.69
CA SER A 134 -0.48 18.29 23.39
C SER A 134 0.26 17.44 22.35
N MET A 135 0.96 16.40 22.78
CA MET A 135 1.57 15.42 21.89
C MET A 135 0.49 14.39 21.56
N LYS A 136 -0.13 14.49 20.36
CA LYS A 136 -0.96 13.39 19.80
C LYS A 136 -0.17 12.11 20.01
N LYS A 137 -0.68 11.16 20.82
CA LYS A 137 -0.07 9.84 21.16
C LYS A 137 1.17 9.60 20.32
N ASP A 138 2.34 9.92 20.87
CA ASP A 138 3.59 9.97 20.12
C ASP A 138 3.73 8.64 19.34
N LYS A 139 3.49 8.70 18.02
CA LYS A 139 3.43 7.54 17.14
C LYS A 139 4.85 7.01 16.95
N ARG A 140 5.35 6.30 17.96
CA ARG A 140 6.68 5.69 17.91
C ARG A 140 6.50 4.20 17.90
N VAL A 141 6.22 3.72 16.69
CA VAL A 141 6.22 2.31 16.32
C VAL A 141 7.54 1.70 16.80
N GLY A 142 7.47 0.67 17.65
CA GLY A 142 8.57 -0.28 17.74
C GLY A 142 8.57 -1.07 16.45
N GLU A 143 9.69 -1.09 15.72
CA GLU A 143 9.82 -1.86 14.49
C GLU A 143 9.38 -3.30 14.75
N HIS A 144 8.34 -3.71 14.02
CA HIS A 144 8.14 -5.11 13.73
C HIS A 144 9.44 -5.57 13.06
N THR A 145 10.07 -6.61 13.60
CA THR A 145 10.83 -7.52 12.75
C THR A 145 9.96 -7.84 11.55
N SER A 146 10.48 -7.60 10.34
CA SER A 146 9.98 -8.11 9.04
C SER A 146 8.73 -8.99 9.14
N GLY A 147 7.65 -8.55 8.49
CA GLY A 147 6.29 -9.10 8.47
C GLY A 147 6.12 -10.54 8.95
N ALA A 148 5.05 -10.78 9.72
CA ALA A 148 4.48 -12.11 9.71
C ALA A 148 4.25 -12.47 8.23
N GLU A 149 4.96 -13.51 7.75
CA GLU A 149 4.85 -13.96 6.37
C GLU A 149 3.36 -14.10 6.03
N LYS A 150 2.93 -13.54 4.89
CA LYS A 150 1.55 -13.77 4.43
C LYS A 150 1.35 -15.28 4.33
N ALA A 151 0.18 -15.76 4.72
CA ALA A 151 -0.14 -17.17 4.59
C ALA A 151 0.07 -17.64 3.13
N GLU A 152 0.54 -18.87 2.94
CA GLU A 152 0.63 -19.48 1.62
C GLU A 152 -0.73 -19.45 0.90
N GLY A 153 -0.71 -19.25 -0.42
CA GLY A 153 -1.94 -19.05 -1.19
C GLY A 153 -1.70 -18.78 -2.67
N SER A 154 -2.79 -18.50 -3.39
CA SER A 154 -2.82 -18.22 -4.82
C SER A 154 -3.35 -16.81 -5.11
N ILE A 155 -3.24 -16.34 -6.35
CA ILE A 155 -3.85 -15.08 -6.78
C ILE A 155 -5.37 -15.03 -6.55
N GLY A 156 -6.06 -16.18 -6.55
CA GLY A 156 -7.49 -16.24 -6.27
C GLY A 156 -7.84 -15.75 -4.85
N ASN A 157 -6.89 -15.83 -3.91
CA ASN A 157 -7.08 -15.30 -2.57
C ASN A 157 -7.09 -13.77 -2.52
N SER A 158 -6.66 -13.06 -3.57
CA SER A 158 -6.75 -11.59 -3.62
C SER A 158 -8.19 -11.10 -3.88
N PHE A 159 -9.12 -12.00 -4.21
CA PHE A 159 -10.51 -11.70 -4.58
C PHE A 159 -11.48 -12.41 -3.64
N ALA A 160 -12.50 -11.68 -3.17
CA ALA A 160 -13.57 -12.24 -2.33
C ALA A 160 -14.40 -13.24 -3.13
N SER A 161 -14.77 -12.88 -4.37
CA SER A 161 -15.62 -13.73 -5.23
C SER A 161 -14.98 -15.09 -5.53
N LEU A 162 -13.68 -15.12 -5.83
CA LEU A 162 -12.94 -16.36 -6.11
C LEU A 162 -12.63 -17.17 -4.85
N ALA A 163 -12.62 -16.53 -3.68
CA ALA A 163 -12.54 -17.21 -2.38
C ALA A 163 -13.87 -17.80 -1.92
N GLY A 164 -14.96 -17.64 -2.70
CA GLY A 164 -16.30 -18.09 -2.35
C GLY A 164 -16.97 -17.23 -1.28
N GLU A 165 -16.45 -16.03 -1.04
CA GLU A 165 -17.03 -15.07 -0.11
C GLU A 165 -18.22 -14.37 -0.76
N LYS A 166 -19.25 -14.11 0.05
CA LYS A 166 -20.40 -13.30 -0.38
C LYS A 166 -20.13 -11.86 0.01
N GLU A 167 -20.68 -10.94 -0.77
CA GLU A 167 -20.69 -9.53 -0.40
C GLU A 167 -21.41 -9.36 0.95
N THR A 168 -20.72 -8.73 1.89
CA THR A 168 -21.24 -8.45 3.23
C THR A 168 -21.19 -6.96 3.50
N LEU A 169 -22.22 -6.44 4.18
CA LEU A 169 -22.21 -5.09 4.70
C LEU A 169 -21.01 -4.86 5.62
N LEU A 170 -20.40 -3.68 5.51
CA LEU A 170 -19.29 -3.30 6.38
C LEU A 170 -19.81 -2.92 7.79
N PRO A 171 -18.94 -2.91 8.82
CA PRO A 171 -19.33 -2.50 10.17
C PRO A 171 -19.95 -1.09 10.25
N GLU A 172 -20.78 -0.84 11.26
CA GLU A 172 -21.54 0.43 11.45
C GLU A 172 -20.69 1.71 11.33
N ARG A 173 -19.42 1.69 11.75
CA ARG A 173 -18.53 2.85 11.60
C ARG A 173 -18.36 3.35 10.16
N TYR A 174 -18.63 2.51 9.15
CA TYR A 174 -18.60 2.92 7.74
C TYR A 174 -19.81 3.76 7.35
N LEU A 175 -20.91 3.69 8.11
CA LEU A 175 -22.03 4.61 7.98
C LEU A 175 -21.62 6.02 8.41
N ASP A 176 -20.88 6.13 9.52
CA ASP A 176 -20.33 7.41 9.98
C ASP A 176 -19.34 7.98 8.97
N LEU A 177 -18.44 7.14 8.42
CA LEU A 177 -17.53 7.55 7.35
C LEU A 177 -18.29 8.06 6.11
N LYS A 178 -19.35 7.36 5.70
CA LYS A 178 -20.18 7.78 4.56
C LYS A 178 -20.85 9.12 4.83
N ARG A 179 -21.41 9.32 6.03
CA ARG A 179 -22.01 10.59 6.45
C ARG A 179 -21.01 11.73 6.50
N GLU A 180 -19.79 11.46 6.97
CA GLU A 180 -18.68 12.43 6.97
C GLU A 180 -18.33 12.86 5.54
N ILE A 181 -18.22 11.92 4.60
CA ILE A 181 -17.91 12.19 3.20
C ILE A 181 -19.05 12.95 2.51
N ILE A 182 -20.30 12.52 2.71
CA ILE A 182 -21.46 13.20 2.13
C ILE A 182 -21.56 14.64 2.68
N GLY A 183 -21.31 14.83 3.97
CA GLY A 183 -21.17 16.15 4.58
C GLY A 183 -22.47 16.96 4.62
N ASP A 184 -22.32 18.27 4.51
CA ASP A 184 -23.42 19.23 4.66
C ASP A 184 -24.32 19.32 3.41
N LYS A 185 -25.37 20.14 3.50
CA LYS A 185 -26.33 20.32 2.42
C LYS A 185 -25.69 20.82 1.12
N SER A 186 -24.66 21.67 1.22
CA SER A 186 -23.96 22.18 0.04
C SER A 186 -23.27 21.04 -0.70
N ASN A 187 -22.56 20.18 0.03
CA ASN A 187 -21.90 19.04 -0.59
C ASN A 187 -22.89 17.97 -1.10
N GLN A 188 -24.00 17.76 -0.38
CA GLN A 188 -25.08 16.87 -0.84
C GLN A 188 -25.66 17.30 -2.20
N ASP A 189 -25.90 18.60 -2.38
CA ASP A 189 -26.42 19.15 -3.64
C ASP A 189 -25.37 19.03 -4.76
N ALA A 190 -24.10 19.31 -4.43
CA ALA A 190 -22.99 19.16 -5.37
C ALA A 190 -22.81 17.70 -5.83
N LEU A 191 -22.80 16.73 -4.90
CA LEU A 191 -22.72 15.30 -5.17
C LEU A 191 -23.91 14.82 -6.02
N THR A 192 -25.13 15.26 -5.71
CA THR A 192 -26.33 14.86 -6.46
C THR A 192 -26.26 15.38 -7.90
N ALA A 193 -25.86 16.64 -8.10
CA ALA A 193 -25.67 17.20 -9.42
C ALA A 193 -24.52 16.50 -10.18
N ALA A 194 -23.41 16.22 -9.49
CA ALA A 194 -22.27 15.50 -10.04
C ALA A 194 -22.64 14.08 -10.49
N TRP A 195 -23.41 13.35 -9.69
CA TRP A 195 -23.88 12.01 -10.03
C TRP A 195 -24.68 12.02 -11.33
N ALA A 196 -25.62 12.96 -11.48
CA ALA A 196 -26.40 13.09 -12.70
C ALA A 196 -25.54 13.36 -13.93
N ARG A 197 -24.58 14.30 -13.85
CA ARG A 197 -23.64 14.60 -14.95
C ARG A 197 -22.78 13.38 -15.29
N LEU A 198 -22.24 12.73 -14.26
CA LEU A 198 -21.34 11.59 -14.42
C LEU A 198 -22.04 10.37 -15.03
N THR A 199 -23.23 10.00 -14.55
CA THR A 199 -23.94 8.84 -15.10
C THR A 199 -24.44 9.09 -16.52
N ALA A 200 -24.78 10.33 -16.87
CA ALA A 200 -25.09 10.70 -18.25
C ALA A 200 -23.84 10.56 -19.15
N ARG A 201 -22.68 11.05 -18.69
CA ARG A 201 -21.41 10.89 -19.41
C ARG A 201 -21.00 9.43 -19.57
N LEU A 202 -21.21 8.59 -18.55
CA LEU A 202 -20.92 7.16 -18.62
C LEU A 202 -21.77 6.46 -19.69
N ALA A 203 -23.04 6.82 -19.85
CA ALA A 203 -23.89 6.26 -20.89
C ALA A 203 -23.36 6.59 -22.31
N GLU A 204 -22.93 7.83 -22.54
CA GLU A 204 -22.27 8.23 -23.79
C GLU A 204 -20.94 7.49 -24.00
N LEU A 205 -20.15 7.36 -22.93
CA LEU A 205 -18.88 6.64 -22.96
C LEU A 205 -19.06 5.16 -23.28
N SER A 206 -20.12 4.52 -22.78
CA SER A 206 -20.42 3.13 -23.14
C SER A 206 -20.59 2.97 -24.65
N ASP A 207 -21.31 3.89 -25.29
CA ASP A 207 -21.49 3.92 -26.75
C ASP A 207 -20.16 4.18 -27.48
N GLU A 208 -19.39 5.16 -27.00
CA GLU A 208 -18.08 5.51 -27.57
C GLU A 208 -17.08 4.34 -27.47
N ILE A 209 -17.03 3.66 -26.33
CA ILE A 209 -16.16 2.50 -26.10
C ILE A 209 -16.59 1.34 -26.99
N GLU A 210 -17.89 1.07 -27.09
CA GLU A 210 -18.39 -0.02 -27.93
C GLU A 210 -18.06 0.22 -29.42
N GLU A 211 -18.15 1.46 -29.90
CA GLU A 211 -17.82 1.80 -31.28
C GLU A 211 -16.30 1.77 -31.54
N LYS A 212 -15.49 2.31 -30.62
CA LYS A 212 -14.05 2.47 -30.82
C LYS A 212 -13.27 1.20 -30.50
N GLN A 213 -13.73 0.39 -29.55
CA GLN A 213 -13.07 -0.84 -29.09
C GLN A 213 -11.59 -0.57 -28.78
N GLN A 214 -10.69 -1.42 -29.28
CA GLN A 214 -9.22 -1.32 -29.15
C GLN A 214 -8.65 0.06 -29.50
N ARG A 215 -9.30 0.84 -30.37
CA ARG A 215 -8.83 2.18 -30.77
C ARG A 215 -8.84 3.19 -29.62
N THR A 216 -9.57 2.89 -28.54
CA THR A 216 -9.54 3.67 -27.28
C THR A 216 -8.20 3.57 -26.55
N ILE A 217 -7.44 2.50 -26.78
CA ILE A 217 -6.15 2.25 -26.10
C ILE A 217 -5.03 2.78 -27.01
N PRO A 218 -4.23 3.76 -26.54
CA PRO A 218 -3.13 4.27 -27.33
C PRO A 218 -2.02 3.23 -27.48
N GLU A 219 -1.35 3.29 -28.63
CA GLU A 219 -0.17 2.51 -28.95
C GLU A 219 0.96 3.46 -29.30
N ALA A 220 2.18 3.14 -28.87
CA ALA A 220 3.38 3.89 -29.22
C ALA A 220 4.56 2.92 -29.38
N ASN A 221 5.51 3.22 -30.26
CA ASN A 221 6.80 2.57 -30.25
C ASN A 221 7.65 3.11 -29.09
N TYR A 222 8.62 2.31 -28.63
CA TYR A 222 9.56 2.69 -27.57
C TYR A 222 10.12 4.12 -27.76
N HIS A 223 10.62 4.45 -28.95
CA HIS A 223 11.22 5.77 -29.24
C HIS A 223 10.18 6.91 -29.17
N GLU A 224 8.93 6.66 -29.57
CA GLU A 224 7.87 7.68 -29.53
C GLU A 224 7.50 8.04 -28.09
N LEU A 225 7.54 7.11 -27.15
CA LEU A 225 7.28 7.42 -25.73
C LEU A 225 8.52 7.96 -25.02
N VAL A 226 9.68 7.30 -25.20
CA VAL A 226 10.86 7.52 -24.35
C VAL A 226 11.71 8.69 -24.85
N GLU A 227 11.84 8.87 -26.15
CA GLU A 227 12.79 9.83 -26.73
C GLU A 227 12.11 11.09 -27.25
N ASN A 228 10.89 10.99 -27.79
CA ASN A 228 10.15 12.12 -28.35
C ASN A 228 8.62 12.02 -28.13
N PRO A 229 8.14 12.06 -26.87
CA PRO A 229 6.70 11.99 -26.58
C PRO A 229 5.97 13.20 -27.14
N SER A 230 5.07 12.96 -28.10
CA SER A 230 4.19 14.02 -28.60
C SER A 230 3.14 14.39 -27.54
N PHE A 231 2.75 15.66 -27.51
CA PHE A 231 1.68 16.13 -26.63
C PHE A 231 0.38 15.32 -26.82
N GLU A 232 0.02 15.04 -28.08
CA GLU A 232 -1.17 14.25 -28.41
C GLU A 232 -1.11 12.83 -27.84
N LEU A 233 0.04 12.15 -27.96
CA LEU A 233 0.23 10.82 -27.40
C LEU A 233 0.05 10.87 -25.87
N VAL A 234 0.71 11.80 -25.19
CA VAL A 234 0.61 11.93 -23.73
C VAL A 234 -0.82 12.24 -23.31
N GLN A 235 -1.55 13.11 -24.01
CA GLN A 235 -2.97 13.39 -23.71
C GLN A 235 -3.85 12.16 -23.90
N ARG A 236 -3.66 11.38 -24.96
CA ARG A 236 -4.40 10.13 -25.18
C ARG A 236 -4.11 9.10 -24.09
N ILE A 237 -2.85 8.98 -23.66
CA ILE A 237 -2.47 8.13 -22.52
C ILE A 237 -3.13 8.63 -21.24
N ARG A 238 -3.12 9.95 -21.00
CA ARG A 238 -3.73 10.57 -19.82
C ARG A 238 -5.23 10.35 -19.74
N GLN A 239 -5.92 10.46 -20.89
CA GLN A 239 -7.35 10.21 -21.00
C GLN A 239 -7.66 8.72 -20.82
N CYS A 240 -6.95 7.84 -21.53
CA CYS A 240 -7.20 6.40 -21.48
C CYS A 240 -6.86 5.79 -20.12
N GLY A 241 -5.74 6.21 -19.52
CA GLY A 241 -5.13 5.58 -18.35
C GLY A 241 -4.27 4.37 -18.68
N SER A 242 -4.15 3.96 -19.95
CA SER A 242 -3.38 2.78 -20.38
C SER A 242 -2.63 3.03 -21.67
N VAL A 243 -1.63 2.20 -21.98
CA VAL A 243 -0.87 2.26 -23.24
C VAL A 243 -0.20 0.92 -23.57
N VAL A 244 -0.15 0.58 -24.87
CA VAL A 244 0.70 -0.50 -25.39
C VAL A 244 1.97 0.09 -25.99
N ILE A 245 3.13 -0.37 -25.53
CA ILE A 245 4.43 0.09 -26.02
C ILE A 245 5.07 -1.02 -26.87
N ARG A 246 5.20 -0.73 -28.15
CA ARG A 246 5.78 -1.63 -29.14
C ARG A 246 7.30 -1.66 -29.02
N LYS A 247 7.87 -2.87 -29.10
CA LYS A 247 9.32 -3.10 -29.14
C LYS A 247 10.06 -2.42 -27.98
N THR A 248 9.53 -2.57 -26.76
CA THR A 248 10.19 -2.09 -25.53
C THR A 248 11.54 -2.77 -25.34
N VAL A 249 11.60 -4.05 -25.70
CA VAL A 249 12.85 -4.79 -25.91
C VAL A 249 12.78 -5.51 -27.25
N SER A 250 13.91 -6.00 -27.75
CA SER A 250 13.89 -6.79 -28.99
C SER A 250 13.13 -8.10 -28.78
N GLN A 251 12.43 -8.54 -29.83
CA GLN A 251 11.73 -9.82 -29.83
C GLN A 251 12.68 -10.98 -29.49
N GLU A 252 13.90 -10.95 -30.05
CA GLU A 252 14.93 -11.94 -29.76
C GLU A 252 15.29 -11.98 -28.27
N GLN A 253 15.46 -10.82 -27.63
CA GLN A 253 15.76 -10.75 -26.20
C GLN A 253 14.60 -11.29 -25.34
N ALA A 254 13.36 -10.96 -25.70
CA ALA A 254 12.19 -11.48 -25.00
C ALA A 254 12.06 -13.01 -25.13
N LEU A 255 12.34 -13.57 -26.32
CA LEU A 255 12.33 -15.01 -26.53
C LEU A 255 13.47 -15.71 -25.78
N ARG A 256 14.66 -15.10 -25.70
CA ARG A 256 15.76 -15.63 -24.85
C ARG A 256 15.36 -15.71 -23.38
N TRP A 257 14.67 -14.69 -22.86
CA TRP A 257 14.16 -14.71 -21.49
C TRP A 257 13.10 -15.80 -21.24
N LEU A 258 12.32 -16.16 -22.27
CA LEU A 258 11.35 -17.26 -22.22
C LEU A 258 12.05 -18.63 -22.08
N GLU A 259 13.26 -18.77 -22.60
CA GLU A 259 14.02 -20.02 -22.61
C GLU A 259 15.01 -20.17 -21.42
N ASP A 260 15.23 -19.11 -20.65
CA ASP A 260 16.22 -19.05 -19.56
C ASP A 260 15.64 -19.50 -18.19
N VAL A 261 16.48 -19.51 -17.16
CA VAL A 261 16.03 -19.64 -15.77
C VAL A 261 15.21 -18.40 -15.42
N TRP A 262 13.90 -18.60 -15.26
CA TRP A 262 12.91 -17.54 -15.16
C TRP A 262 13.23 -16.45 -14.13
N SER A 263 13.74 -16.79 -12.94
CA SER A 263 14.08 -15.77 -11.97
C SER A 263 15.30 -14.93 -12.35
N LYS A 264 16.27 -15.48 -13.08
CA LYS A 264 17.36 -14.68 -13.70
C LYS A 264 16.80 -13.76 -14.79
N ALA A 265 16.01 -14.33 -15.68
CA ALA A 265 15.34 -13.58 -16.74
C ALA A 265 14.48 -12.43 -16.19
N GLN A 266 13.78 -12.64 -15.08
CA GLN A 266 13.02 -11.60 -14.40
C GLN A 266 13.91 -10.48 -13.84
N GLN A 267 15.05 -10.80 -13.21
CA GLN A 267 15.98 -9.75 -12.73
C GLN A 267 16.57 -8.97 -13.92
N GLN A 268 16.97 -9.67 -14.98
CA GLN A 268 17.47 -9.04 -16.19
C GLN A 268 16.42 -8.12 -16.84
N ALA A 269 15.19 -8.61 -17.01
CA ALA A 269 14.11 -7.85 -17.64
C ALA A 269 13.77 -6.57 -16.85
N ARG A 270 13.71 -6.67 -15.53
CA ARG A 270 13.43 -5.53 -14.63
C ARG A 270 14.51 -4.46 -14.64
N SER A 271 15.77 -4.87 -14.76
CA SER A 271 16.93 -3.96 -14.76
C SER A 271 17.44 -3.59 -16.14
N HIS A 272 16.76 -4.07 -17.19
CA HIS A 272 17.13 -3.77 -18.56
C HIS A 272 17.02 -2.27 -18.83
N SER A 273 18.01 -1.68 -19.50
CA SER A 273 18.10 -0.22 -19.68
C SER A 273 16.87 0.38 -20.38
N GLN A 274 16.35 -0.30 -21.41
CA GLN A 274 15.13 0.13 -22.10
C GLN A 274 13.89 0.05 -21.17
N MET A 275 13.81 -0.98 -20.32
CA MET A 275 12.69 -1.11 -19.38
C MET A 275 12.69 0.03 -18.35
N LEU A 276 13.84 0.33 -17.75
CA LEU A 276 13.98 1.42 -16.79
C LEU A 276 13.67 2.79 -17.43
N LYS A 277 14.13 3.02 -18.66
CA LYS A 277 13.80 4.26 -19.40
C LYS A 277 12.32 4.36 -19.73
N THR A 278 11.67 3.25 -20.10
CA THR A 278 10.21 3.20 -20.27
C THR A 278 9.47 3.52 -18.98
N GLN A 279 9.87 2.94 -17.85
CA GLN A 279 9.28 3.24 -16.55
C GLN A 279 9.45 4.72 -16.18
N ALA A 280 10.64 5.29 -16.35
CA ALA A 280 10.88 6.71 -16.09
C ALA A 280 10.02 7.63 -17.00
N ALA A 281 9.90 7.28 -18.29
CA ALA A 281 9.04 8.03 -19.22
C ALA A 281 7.56 7.98 -18.80
N LEU A 282 7.06 6.81 -18.40
CA LEU A 282 5.69 6.64 -17.88
C LEU A 282 5.47 7.41 -16.58
N LEU A 283 6.42 7.37 -15.64
CA LEU A 283 6.35 8.12 -14.40
C LEU A 283 6.36 9.63 -14.65
N SER A 284 7.06 10.12 -15.68
CA SER A 284 7.09 11.54 -16.05
C SER A 284 5.76 12.11 -16.57
N ILE A 285 4.76 11.26 -16.83
CA ILE A 285 3.40 11.69 -17.16
C ILE A 285 2.67 12.24 -15.92
N PHE A 286 3.10 11.82 -14.72
CA PHE A 286 2.60 12.37 -13.47
C PHE A 286 3.18 13.75 -13.20
N THR A 287 2.43 14.55 -12.45
CA THR A 287 2.88 15.81 -11.86
C THR A 287 3.10 15.64 -10.37
N ALA A 288 3.98 16.47 -9.80
CA ALA A 288 4.20 16.57 -8.37
C ALA A 288 4.51 18.01 -8.01
N ALA A 289 3.95 18.48 -6.91
CA ALA A 289 4.26 19.77 -6.31
C ALA A 289 5.75 19.83 -5.97
N PRO A 290 6.37 21.02 -6.04
CA PRO A 290 7.81 21.16 -5.82
C PRO A 290 8.31 20.63 -4.48
N ASP A 291 7.48 20.55 -3.43
CA ASP A 291 7.82 20.06 -2.09
C ASP A 291 7.42 18.60 -1.84
N CYS A 292 6.76 17.95 -2.79
CA CYS A 292 6.40 16.54 -2.71
C CYS A 292 7.65 15.65 -2.75
N LYS A 293 7.77 14.74 -1.77
CA LYS A 293 8.94 13.84 -1.63
C LYS A 293 8.86 12.66 -2.59
N VAL A 294 9.01 12.94 -3.88
CA VAL A 294 8.98 11.94 -4.95
C VAL A 294 10.05 12.23 -6.00
N SER A 295 10.64 11.17 -6.57
CA SER A 295 11.36 11.25 -7.84
C SER A 295 10.62 10.43 -8.90
N LEU A 296 10.16 11.14 -9.93
CA LEU A 296 9.49 10.55 -11.09
C LEU A 296 10.47 10.07 -12.17
N THR A 297 11.77 10.31 -11.99
CA THR A 297 12.81 9.90 -12.95
C THR A 297 13.65 8.72 -12.44
N SER A 298 13.47 8.32 -11.18
CA SER A 298 14.17 7.19 -10.54
C SER A 298 13.19 6.05 -10.27
N PRO A 299 12.89 5.20 -11.26
CA PRO A 299 12.01 4.08 -11.04
C PRO A 299 12.63 3.08 -10.06
N LEU A 300 11.84 2.65 -9.09
CA LEU A 300 12.17 1.55 -8.19
C LEU A 300 11.82 0.22 -8.84
N VAL A 301 12.59 -0.81 -8.51
CA VAL A 301 12.43 -2.14 -9.10
C VAL A 301 11.66 -3.05 -8.14
N TYR A 302 10.38 -3.22 -8.42
CA TYR A 302 9.50 -4.13 -7.70
C TYR A 302 9.60 -5.56 -8.25
N SER A 303 9.76 -6.54 -7.35
CA SER A 303 9.81 -7.95 -7.68
C SER A 303 8.42 -8.55 -7.65
N ASP A 304 7.91 -8.93 -8.82
CA ASP A 304 6.60 -9.60 -8.97
C ASP A 304 6.76 -11.03 -9.54
N ARG A 305 5.65 -11.69 -9.81
CA ARG A 305 5.56 -13.01 -10.43
C ARG A 305 5.72 -12.92 -11.95
N LEU A 306 5.61 -14.07 -12.60
CA LEU A 306 5.36 -14.23 -14.02
C LEU A 306 4.02 -14.93 -14.21
N ARG A 307 3.44 -14.83 -15.40
CA ARG A 307 2.26 -15.61 -15.78
C ARG A 307 2.55 -16.39 -17.04
N ILE A 308 2.29 -17.70 -17.01
CA ILE A 308 2.23 -18.57 -18.20
C ILE A 308 0.83 -19.17 -18.24
N ARG A 309 0.06 -18.82 -19.28
CA ARG A 309 -1.31 -19.27 -19.47
C ARG A 309 -1.41 -20.16 -20.70
N ASN A 310 -1.67 -21.44 -20.50
CA ASN A 310 -1.74 -22.40 -21.61
C ASN A 310 -3.05 -22.27 -22.40
N PRO A 311 -3.10 -22.74 -23.67
CA PRO A 311 -4.35 -22.85 -24.43
C PRO A 311 -5.45 -23.57 -23.65
N GLY A 312 -6.67 -23.05 -23.70
CA GLY A 312 -7.84 -23.58 -23.01
C GLY A 312 -7.94 -23.24 -21.52
N ASP A 313 -6.94 -22.59 -20.92
CA ASP A 313 -6.92 -22.29 -19.49
C ASP A 313 -8.03 -21.30 -19.10
N ALA A 314 -8.84 -21.70 -18.11
CA ALA A 314 -9.92 -20.93 -17.50
C ALA A 314 -9.72 -20.69 -15.99
N LYS A 315 -8.61 -21.14 -15.40
CA LYS A 315 -8.35 -21.02 -13.96
C LYS A 315 -7.95 -19.61 -13.54
N PHE A 316 -7.38 -18.82 -14.45
CA PHE A 316 -6.93 -17.45 -14.22
C PHE A 316 -7.93 -16.38 -14.68
N ALA A 317 -9.22 -16.72 -14.71
CA ALA A 317 -10.28 -15.77 -15.01
C ALA A 317 -10.45 -14.80 -13.84
N LEU A 318 -9.89 -13.60 -13.97
CA LEU A 318 -10.07 -12.51 -13.00
C LEU A 318 -11.11 -11.55 -13.57
N GLY A 319 -12.20 -11.33 -12.84
CA GLY A 319 -13.22 -10.34 -13.20
C GLY A 319 -12.68 -8.91 -13.17
N PRO A 320 -13.47 -7.91 -13.62
CA PRO A 320 -13.09 -6.50 -13.53
C PRO A 320 -12.77 -6.08 -12.10
N HIS A 321 -11.58 -5.54 -11.89
CA HIS A 321 -11.11 -5.12 -10.57
C HIS A 321 -10.11 -3.96 -10.66
N MET A 322 -9.85 -3.36 -9.51
CA MET A 322 -8.76 -2.41 -9.27
C MET A 322 -7.90 -2.92 -8.10
N ASP A 323 -6.58 -2.84 -8.25
CA ASP A 323 -5.64 -3.11 -7.14
C ASP A 323 -5.29 -1.81 -6.40
N GLY A 324 -4.33 -1.87 -5.47
CA GLY A 324 -3.82 -0.67 -4.80
C GLY A 324 -4.69 -0.22 -3.64
N GLY A 325 -5.35 -1.16 -2.96
CA GLY A 325 -6.33 -0.90 -1.92
C GLY A 325 -7.75 -1.09 -2.43
N SER A 326 -8.69 -1.19 -1.51
CA SER A 326 -10.11 -1.34 -1.77
C SER A 326 -10.85 -0.27 -0.96
N ILE A 327 -11.30 -0.61 0.25
CA ILE A 327 -11.96 0.33 1.16
C ILE A 327 -11.05 1.49 1.59
N GLU A 328 -9.72 1.31 1.51
CA GLU A 328 -8.71 2.31 1.85
C GLU A 328 -8.89 3.63 1.08
N ARG A 329 -9.48 3.59 -0.13
CA ARG A 329 -9.74 4.81 -0.93
C ARG A 329 -10.68 5.80 -0.25
N TRP A 330 -11.58 5.31 0.60
CA TRP A 330 -12.50 6.15 1.39
C TRP A 330 -12.02 6.30 2.83
N GLU A 331 -11.45 5.24 3.40
CA GLU A 331 -11.13 5.22 4.82
C GLU A 331 -9.79 5.90 5.17
N ASP A 332 -8.76 5.72 4.35
CA ASP A 332 -7.49 6.39 4.59
C ASP A 332 -7.65 7.89 4.32
N PRO A 333 -7.41 8.78 5.30
CA PRO A 333 -7.64 10.21 5.11
C PRO A 333 -6.74 10.84 4.04
N THR A 334 -5.54 10.30 3.80
CA THR A 334 -4.62 10.78 2.77
C THR A 334 -5.06 10.28 1.40
N TYR A 335 -5.48 9.01 1.30
CA TYR A 335 -5.96 8.43 0.05
C TYR A 335 -7.27 9.08 -0.38
N ARG A 336 -8.16 9.34 0.56
CA ARG A 336 -9.40 10.10 0.30
C ARG A 336 -9.14 11.52 -0.21
N GLN A 337 -8.07 12.19 0.24
CA GLN A 337 -7.69 13.51 -0.28
C GLN A 337 -7.27 13.48 -1.76
N VAL A 338 -6.73 12.36 -2.26
CA VAL A 338 -6.46 12.19 -3.70
C VAL A 338 -7.73 12.39 -4.52
N TYR A 339 -8.88 12.01 -3.96
CA TYR A 339 -10.18 12.02 -4.63
C TYR A 339 -11.08 13.17 -4.14
N GLU A 340 -10.54 14.18 -3.47
CA GLU A 340 -11.32 15.29 -2.88
C GLU A 340 -12.21 15.99 -3.92
N LYS A 341 -11.69 16.25 -5.12
CA LYS A 341 -12.46 16.86 -6.23
C LYS A 341 -13.70 16.04 -6.60
N ILE A 342 -13.58 14.71 -6.62
CA ILE A 342 -14.72 13.81 -6.88
C ILE A 342 -15.72 13.87 -5.72
N LEU A 343 -15.23 13.74 -4.49
CA LEU A 343 -16.05 13.66 -3.28
C LEU A 343 -16.69 15.00 -2.87
N THR A 344 -16.30 16.08 -3.56
CA THR A 344 -16.90 17.42 -3.45
C THR A 344 -17.77 17.80 -4.66
N GLY A 345 -18.03 16.86 -5.58
CA GLY A 345 -18.91 17.06 -6.74
C GLY A 345 -18.30 17.77 -7.95
N ASN A 346 -16.97 17.96 -7.96
CA ASN A 346 -16.20 18.58 -9.04
C ASN A 346 -15.32 17.54 -9.75
N TRP A 347 -15.90 16.38 -10.08
CA TRP A 347 -15.16 15.26 -10.63
C TRP A 347 -14.51 15.59 -11.98
N GLU A 348 -15.03 16.55 -12.73
CA GLU A 348 -14.44 17.01 -14.00
C GLU A 348 -13.07 17.69 -13.80
N GLU A 349 -12.77 18.18 -12.60
CA GLU A 349 -11.48 18.76 -12.23
C GLU A 349 -10.50 17.74 -11.64
N PHE A 350 -10.91 16.48 -11.48
CA PHE A 350 -10.04 15.45 -10.93
C PHE A 350 -8.93 15.08 -11.91
N ASP A 351 -7.68 15.28 -11.49
CA ASP A 351 -6.51 14.81 -12.21
C ASP A 351 -5.97 13.50 -11.60
N ALA A 352 -6.12 12.40 -12.34
CA ALA A 352 -5.57 11.11 -11.92
C ALA A 352 -4.04 11.09 -11.83
N TRP A 353 -3.37 12.04 -12.49
CA TRP A 353 -1.93 12.08 -12.71
C TRP A 353 -1.16 12.93 -11.68
N GLU A 354 -1.82 13.40 -10.62
CA GLU A 354 -1.16 14.10 -9.51
C GLU A 354 -0.60 13.12 -8.48
N MET A 355 0.71 13.21 -8.22
CA MET A 355 1.42 12.31 -7.30
C MET A 355 1.32 12.75 -5.83
N ASP A 356 1.02 14.01 -5.56
CA ASP A 356 1.17 14.68 -4.25
C ASP A 356 0.69 13.86 -3.07
N LYS A 357 -0.63 13.74 -2.91
CA LYS A 357 -1.20 12.96 -1.82
C LYS A 357 -0.97 11.47 -2.04
N ARG A 358 -0.94 11.01 -3.30
CA ARG A 358 -0.77 9.59 -3.67
C ARG A 358 0.51 8.99 -3.09
N ALA A 359 1.61 9.75 -3.08
CA ALA A 359 2.91 9.33 -2.58
C ALA A 359 2.90 8.90 -1.10
N ASP A 360 1.95 9.41 -0.30
CA ASP A 360 1.86 9.22 1.14
C ASP A 360 0.70 8.29 1.56
N THR A 361 -0.10 7.80 0.62
CA THR A 361 -1.31 6.99 0.91
C THR A 361 -0.99 5.63 1.50
N VAL A 362 -1.88 5.10 2.34
CA VAL A 362 -1.83 3.72 2.83
C VAL A 362 -2.81 2.88 2.04
N HIS A 363 -2.28 1.93 1.26
CA HIS A 363 -3.08 1.03 0.41
C HIS A 363 -3.48 -0.28 1.12
N ASP A 364 -2.99 -0.50 2.33
CA ASP A 364 -3.08 -1.76 3.06
C ASP A 364 -3.43 -1.57 4.54
N LEU A 365 -4.42 -0.72 4.85
CA LEU A 365 -4.96 -0.60 6.23
C LEU A 365 -5.41 -1.96 6.78
N TYR A 366 -5.81 -2.87 5.88
CA TYR A 366 -6.17 -4.24 6.19
C TYR A 366 -5.24 -5.21 5.47
N PRO A 367 -4.04 -5.50 6.01
CA PRO A 367 -3.09 -6.41 5.37
C PRO A 367 -3.74 -7.75 5.01
N GLY A 368 -3.54 -8.19 3.78
CA GLY A 368 -4.24 -9.34 3.21
C GLY A 368 -3.70 -9.77 1.85
N PRO A 369 -4.28 -10.80 1.23
CA PRO A 369 -3.80 -11.27 -0.06
C PRO A 369 -4.01 -10.26 -1.21
N GLY A 370 -4.96 -9.32 -1.10
CA GLY A 370 -5.13 -8.22 -2.06
C GLY A 370 -4.29 -6.98 -1.75
N SER A 371 -3.57 -6.96 -0.62
CA SER A 371 -2.85 -5.77 -0.20
C SER A 371 -1.48 -5.65 -0.89
N THR A 372 -1.09 -4.41 -1.19
CA THR A 372 0.23 -4.03 -1.73
C THR A 372 0.89 -3.09 -0.72
N GLY A 373 2.15 -3.36 -0.36
CA GLY A 373 2.91 -2.59 0.61
C GLY A 373 3.50 -1.29 0.06
N LEU A 374 3.36 -1.06 -1.24
CA LEU A 374 3.78 0.18 -1.90
C LEU A 374 2.78 0.70 -2.94
N PHE A 375 2.94 1.97 -3.34
CA PHE A 375 2.18 2.59 -4.42
C PHE A 375 2.81 2.29 -5.78
N ARG A 376 2.09 1.55 -6.62
CA ARG A 376 2.49 1.27 -8.02
C ARG A 376 1.82 2.29 -8.92
N SER A 377 2.52 3.37 -9.29
CA SER A 377 1.98 4.44 -10.15
C SER A 377 1.41 3.88 -11.45
N TRP A 378 2.15 2.96 -12.07
CA TRP A 378 1.69 2.12 -13.16
C TRP A 378 1.83 0.65 -12.80
N GLN A 379 0.80 -0.13 -13.10
CA GLN A 379 0.98 -1.55 -13.32
C GLN A 379 1.41 -1.81 -14.76
N GLY A 380 2.03 -2.95 -14.99
CA GLY A 380 2.45 -3.33 -16.32
C GLY A 380 3.10 -4.69 -16.40
N TRP A 381 3.21 -5.17 -17.64
CA TRP A 381 3.93 -6.40 -17.93
C TRP A 381 4.61 -6.34 -19.31
N THR A 382 5.64 -7.16 -19.45
CA THR A 382 6.37 -7.37 -20.71
C THR A 382 5.97 -8.71 -21.31
N SER A 383 5.66 -8.69 -22.60
CA SER A 383 5.27 -9.86 -23.40
C SER A 383 6.48 -10.73 -23.71
N LEU A 384 6.39 -12.03 -23.43
CA LEU A 384 7.36 -13.04 -23.87
C LEU A 384 6.76 -13.96 -24.95
N SER A 385 5.43 -14.07 -24.98
CA SER A 385 4.63 -14.68 -26.05
C SER A 385 3.24 -14.01 -26.11
N GLU A 386 2.37 -14.39 -27.07
CA GLU A 386 1.05 -13.76 -27.25
C GLU A 386 0.31 -13.61 -25.91
N GLY A 387 -0.05 -12.37 -25.52
CA GLY A 387 -0.68 -12.07 -24.23
C GLY A 387 -1.96 -11.25 -24.41
N THR A 388 -2.87 -11.35 -23.43
CA THR A 388 -4.14 -10.61 -23.42
C THR A 388 -4.45 -9.99 -22.06
N LEU A 389 -5.22 -8.91 -22.08
CA LEU A 389 -5.76 -8.17 -20.93
C LEU A 389 -6.98 -7.36 -21.39
N LEU A 390 -8.00 -7.28 -20.55
CA LEU A 390 -9.14 -6.38 -20.71
C LEU A 390 -8.92 -5.12 -19.85
N LEU A 391 -9.24 -3.95 -20.40
CA LEU A 391 -9.08 -2.64 -19.76
C LEU A 391 -10.35 -1.82 -19.94
N TYR A 392 -10.69 -1.00 -18.93
CA TYR A 392 -11.70 0.04 -19.05
C TYR A 392 -11.01 1.40 -19.31
N PRO A 393 -11.14 2.01 -20.51
CA PRO A 393 -10.55 3.31 -20.84
C PRO A 393 -11.28 4.50 -20.17
N PHE A 394 -10.74 5.72 -20.23
CA PHE A 394 -11.33 6.93 -19.64
C PHE A 394 -11.24 6.99 -18.11
N ILE A 395 -10.01 7.20 -17.63
CA ILE A 395 -9.67 7.08 -16.21
C ILE A 395 -10.47 8.00 -15.28
N CYS A 396 -10.76 9.23 -15.70
CA CYS A 396 -11.42 10.21 -14.84
C CYS A 396 -12.85 9.76 -14.50
N GLU A 397 -13.67 9.49 -15.50
CA GLU A 397 -15.09 9.17 -15.35
C GLU A 397 -15.31 7.91 -14.53
N ARG A 398 -14.62 6.82 -14.86
CA ARG A 398 -14.82 5.55 -14.16
C ARG A 398 -14.20 5.52 -12.75
N THR A 399 -13.12 6.26 -12.50
CA THR A 399 -12.60 6.44 -11.12
C THR A 399 -13.60 7.25 -10.30
N SER A 400 -14.13 8.32 -10.87
CA SER A 400 -15.16 9.15 -10.24
C SER A 400 -16.41 8.35 -9.90
N TYR A 401 -16.85 7.49 -10.83
CA TYR A 401 -18.01 6.64 -10.60
C TYR A 401 -17.77 5.66 -9.46
N MET A 402 -16.61 5.00 -9.46
CA MET A 402 -16.25 4.07 -8.39
C MET A 402 -16.26 4.77 -7.03
N LEU A 403 -15.67 5.96 -6.91
CA LEU A 403 -15.61 6.71 -5.64
C LEU A 403 -16.98 7.22 -5.17
N MET A 404 -17.84 7.68 -6.08
CA MET A 404 -19.18 8.17 -5.74
C MET A 404 -20.18 7.04 -5.51
N ARG A 405 -19.99 5.87 -6.12
CA ARG A 405 -20.97 4.77 -6.13
C ARG A 405 -21.46 4.36 -4.73
N PRO A 406 -20.60 4.22 -3.69
CA PRO A 406 -21.07 3.90 -2.34
C PRO A 406 -21.93 4.99 -1.68
N LEU A 407 -21.83 6.24 -2.14
CA LEU A 407 -22.57 7.37 -1.60
C LEU A 407 -24.01 7.42 -2.11
N PHE A 408 -24.35 6.62 -3.13
CA PHE A 408 -25.67 6.58 -3.75
C PHE A 408 -26.30 5.19 -3.64
N LYS A 409 -27.62 5.15 -3.45
CA LYS A 409 -28.44 3.94 -3.53
C LYS A 409 -29.60 4.14 -4.50
N PRO A 410 -30.12 3.06 -5.12
CA PRO A 410 -31.31 3.17 -5.93
C PRO A 410 -32.54 3.39 -5.04
N LYS A 411 -33.43 4.30 -5.44
CA LYS A 411 -34.75 4.53 -4.82
C LYS A 411 -35.68 3.35 -5.05
N LYS A 412 -35.63 2.77 -6.25
CA LYS A 412 -36.38 1.57 -6.63
C LYS A 412 -35.45 0.48 -7.19
N PRO A 413 -35.67 -0.79 -6.84
CA PRO A 413 -34.83 -1.89 -7.27
C PRO A 413 -35.00 -2.20 -8.76
N LYS A 414 -33.97 -2.82 -9.37
CA LYS A 414 -33.90 -3.16 -10.80
C LYS A 414 -35.14 -3.91 -11.33
N PRO A 415 -35.75 -4.88 -10.61
CA PRO A 415 -36.94 -5.59 -11.10
C PRO A 415 -38.20 -4.73 -11.30
N GLU A 416 -38.25 -3.51 -10.76
CA GLU A 416 -39.40 -2.60 -10.95
C GLU A 416 -39.35 -1.83 -12.28
N PHE A 417 -38.27 -1.96 -13.06
CA PHE A 417 -38.11 -1.28 -14.34
C PHE A 417 -38.15 -2.28 -15.50
N GLN A 418 -38.85 -1.91 -16.57
CA GLN A 418 -38.90 -2.73 -17.80
C GLN A 418 -37.64 -2.54 -18.66
N ASP A 419 -37.03 -1.35 -18.59
CA ASP A 419 -35.84 -1.02 -19.35
C ASP A 419 -34.68 -0.62 -18.43
N ARG A 420 -33.47 -1.00 -18.83
CA ARG A 420 -32.24 -0.74 -18.07
C ARG A 420 -31.97 0.76 -17.94
N LYS A 421 -32.28 1.55 -18.98
CA LYS A 421 -31.98 2.99 -19.03
C LYS A 421 -32.77 3.76 -17.97
N ALA A 422 -34.02 3.40 -17.72
CA ALA A 422 -34.87 3.96 -16.68
C ALA A 422 -34.38 3.58 -15.28
N TYR A 423 -33.92 2.34 -15.08
CA TYR A 423 -33.29 1.93 -13.82
C TYR A 423 -32.01 2.74 -13.52
N LEU A 424 -31.21 3.00 -14.55
CA LEU A 424 -29.97 3.77 -14.47
C LEU A 424 -30.17 5.29 -14.53
N SER A 425 -31.39 5.78 -14.71
CA SER A 425 -31.67 7.21 -14.73
C SER A 425 -31.23 7.84 -13.39
N PRO A 426 -30.56 9.01 -13.40
CA PRO A 426 -30.20 9.73 -12.17
C PRO A 426 -31.37 9.91 -11.20
N ASP A 427 -32.60 10.04 -11.72
CA ASP A 427 -33.81 10.20 -10.92
C ASP A 427 -34.10 9.01 -9.99
N ASN A 428 -33.61 7.81 -10.34
CA ASN A 428 -33.74 6.62 -9.53
C ASN A 428 -32.64 6.50 -8.46
N TRP A 429 -31.76 7.49 -8.28
CA TRP A 429 -30.68 7.44 -7.30
C TRP A 429 -30.81 8.54 -6.26
N GLU A 430 -30.43 8.23 -5.03
CA GLU A 430 -30.37 9.17 -3.92
C GLU A 430 -29.15 8.91 -3.03
N LEU A 431 -28.76 9.91 -2.25
CA LEU A 431 -27.67 9.78 -1.29
C LEU A 431 -28.03 8.74 -0.22
N ASP A 432 -27.07 7.89 0.10
CA ASP A 432 -27.24 6.82 1.07
C ASP A 432 -26.73 7.22 2.45
N PHE A 433 -27.67 7.53 3.36
CA PHE A 433 -27.38 7.86 4.76
C PHE A 433 -27.60 6.70 5.72
N ASP A 434 -27.99 5.53 5.21
CA ASP A 434 -28.63 4.48 6.01
C ASP A 434 -27.95 3.12 5.90
N THR A 435 -27.07 2.91 4.91
CA THR A 435 -26.39 1.62 4.75
C THR A 435 -24.87 1.75 4.79
N THR A 436 -24.23 0.72 5.34
CA THR A 436 -22.78 0.54 5.33
C THR A 436 -22.27 -0.11 4.03
N ASN A 437 -23.07 -0.07 2.96
CA ASN A 437 -22.73 -0.70 1.70
C ASN A 437 -21.62 0.09 0.97
N PHE A 438 -20.51 -0.59 0.67
CA PHE A 438 -19.45 -0.13 -0.22
C PHE A 438 -19.27 -1.22 -1.28
N PRO A 439 -19.98 -1.11 -2.42
CA PRO A 439 -20.12 -2.23 -3.34
C PRO A 439 -18.78 -2.75 -3.85
N GLY A 440 -18.53 -4.05 -3.68
CA GLY A 440 -17.28 -4.70 -4.11
C GLY A 440 -16.01 -4.20 -3.39
N SER A 441 -16.15 -3.55 -2.22
CA SER A 441 -15.03 -2.96 -1.46
C SER A 441 -14.72 -3.70 -0.14
N PRO A 442 -14.40 -5.01 -0.15
CA PRO A 442 -14.14 -5.77 1.08
C PRO A 442 -12.82 -5.37 1.75
N HIS A 443 -12.69 -5.66 3.05
CA HIS A 443 -11.39 -5.67 3.71
C HIS A 443 -10.48 -6.76 3.11
N HIS A 444 -9.16 -6.56 3.16
CA HIS A 444 -8.13 -7.55 2.83
C HIS A 444 -8.04 -8.00 1.36
N ARG A 445 -8.97 -7.58 0.48
CA ARG A 445 -9.03 -7.98 -0.93
C ARG A 445 -8.96 -6.77 -1.85
N ASN A 446 -8.87 -7.05 -3.14
CA ASN A 446 -8.94 -6.04 -4.19
C ASN A 446 -10.35 -5.45 -4.31
N GLN A 447 -10.45 -4.27 -4.92
CA GLN A 447 -11.73 -3.69 -5.32
C GLN A 447 -12.30 -4.48 -6.50
N GLU A 448 -13.46 -5.08 -6.35
CA GLU A 448 -14.14 -5.85 -7.40
C GLU A 448 -15.28 -5.04 -8.01
N LEU A 449 -15.49 -5.18 -9.32
CA LEU A 449 -16.57 -4.52 -10.04
C LEU A 449 -17.29 -5.52 -10.95
N ASN A 450 -18.62 -5.40 -11.00
CA ASN A 450 -19.47 -6.21 -11.87
C ASN A 450 -20.73 -5.41 -12.26
N ASP A 451 -21.49 -5.97 -13.19
CA ASP A 451 -22.69 -5.32 -13.73
C ASP A 451 -23.87 -5.23 -12.75
N GLU A 452 -23.81 -5.95 -11.62
CA GLU A 452 -24.85 -5.93 -10.60
C GLU A 452 -24.64 -4.75 -9.64
N THR A 453 -23.42 -4.59 -9.17
CA THR A 453 -23.01 -3.58 -8.18
C THR A 453 -22.69 -2.23 -8.82
N HIS A 454 -22.13 -2.25 -10.03
CA HIS A 454 -21.64 -1.08 -10.78
C HIS A 454 -22.30 -0.95 -12.16
N PRO A 455 -23.65 -0.91 -12.24
CA PRO A 455 -24.37 -1.15 -13.49
C PRO A 455 -24.25 -0.01 -14.52
N HIS A 456 -23.80 1.19 -14.14
CA HIS A 456 -23.56 2.29 -15.11
C HIS A 456 -22.26 2.13 -15.88
N LEU A 457 -21.33 1.28 -15.42
CA LEU A 457 -20.12 0.99 -16.17
C LEU A 457 -20.39 0.05 -17.35
N GLU A 458 -21.48 -0.71 -17.33
CA GLU A 458 -21.83 -1.67 -18.39
C GLU A 458 -20.65 -2.58 -18.78
N LEU A 459 -19.92 -3.07 -17.78
CA LEU A 459 -18.64 -3.79 -17.94
C LEU A 459 -18.64 -4.90 -19.02
N PRO A 460 -19.72 -5.69 -19.22
CA PRO A 460 -19.76 -6.66 -20.32
C PRO A 460 -19.58 -6.06 -21.73
N ARG A 461 -19.92 -4.78 -21.90
CA ARG A 461 -19.87 -4.02 -23.16
C ARG A 461 -18.64 -3.12 -23.26
N THR A 462 -18.14 -2.62 -22.14
CA THR A 462 -17.12 -1.55 -22.06
C THR A 462 -15.72 -2.02 -21.68
N MET A 463 -15.56 -3.28 -21.26
CA MET A 463 -14.23 -3.86 -21.07
C MET A 463 -13.60 -4.19 -22.43
N VAL A 464 -12.57 -3.45 -22.80
CA VAL A 464 -11.90 -3.55 -24.10
C VAL A 464 -10.68 -4.46 -23.99
N CYS A 465 -10.60 -5.47 -24.84
CA CYS A 465 -9.37 -6.24 -25.01
C CYS A 465 -8.31 -5.34 -25.63
N MET A 466 -7.13 -5.25 -25.01
CA MET A 466 -6.02 -4.46 -25.55
C MET A 466 -5.63 -4.91 -26.98
N PRO A 467 -4.96 -4.05 -27.76
CA PRO A 467 -4.37 -4.43 -29.04
C PRO A 467 -3.47 -5.67 -28.93
N LYS A 468 -3.43 -6.49 -29.98
CA LYS A 468 -2.58 -7.70 -30.03
C LYS A 468 -1.13 -7.34 -29.75
N VAL A 469 -0.47 -8.05 -28.84
CA VAL A 469 0.96 -7.86 -28.49
C VAL A 469 1.84 -8.99 -29.00
N TYR A 470 3.13 -8.67 -29.20
CA TYR A 470 4.18 -9.60 -29.62
C TYR A 470 5.30 -9.66 -28.58
N PRO A 471 6.17 -10.70 -28.57
CA PRO A 471 7.29 -10.73 -27.64
C PRO A 471 8.14 -9.47 -27.75
N GLY A 472 8.45 -8.87 -26.60
CA GLY A 472 9.19 -7.61 -26.48
C GLY A 472 8.32 -6.35 -26.42
N ASP A 473 7.02 -6.45 -26.71
CA ASP A 473 6.06 -5.38 -26.38
C ASP A 473 5.81 -5.34 -24.87
N SER A 474 5.39 -4.19 -24.35
CA SER A 474 4.94 -4.04 -22.98
C SER A 474 3.59 -3.32 -22.91
N VAL A 475 2.82 -3.59 -21.86
CA VAL A 475 1.49 -3.01 -21.65
C VAL A 475 1.43 -2.41 -20.25
N TRP A 476 0.86 -1.22 -20.16
CA TRP A 476 0.85 -0.41 -18.94
C TRP A 476 -0.54 0.16 -18.69
N TRP A 477 -0.93 0.17 -17.43
CA TRP A 477 -2.16 0.82 -16.99
C TRP A 477 -1.94 1.51 -15.64
N HIS A 478 -2.53 2.69 -15.49
CA HIS A 478 -2.44 3.49 -14.29
C HIS A 478 -3.01 2.70 -13.09
N SER A 479 -2.48 2.95 -11.89
CA SER A 479 -2.89 2.30 -10.63
C SER A 479 -4.40 2.17 -10.44
N ASP A 480 -5.13 3.24 -10.78
CA ASP A 480 -6.57 3.28 -10.68
C ASP A 480 -7.30 2.56 -11.82
N VAL A 481 -6.68 1.90 -12.82
CA VAL A 481 -7.37 1.24 -13.96
C VAL A 481 -8.12 -0.05 -13.63
N ILE A 482 -9.40 -0.10 -14.02
CA ILE A 482 -10.22 -1.31 -13.99
C ILE A 482 -9.70 -2.21 -15.11
N HIS A 483 -9.30 -3.41 -14.73
CA HIS A 483 -8.77 -4.39 -15.64
C HIS A 483 -9.27 -5.79 -15.29
N ALA A 484 -9.23 -6.68 -16.26
CA ALA A 484 -9.66 -8.07 -16.12
C ALA A 484 -8.83 -8.98 -17.02
N VAL A 485 -8.88 -10.29 -16.74
CA VAL A 485 -8.29 -11.31 -17.59
C VAL A 485 -9.42 -12.12 -18.21
N GLU A 486 -9.39 -12.35 -19.52
CA GLU A 486 -10.47 -13.07 -20.20
C GLU A 486 -10.74 -14.42 -19.54
N SER A 487 -12.00 -14.83 -19.48
CA SER A 487 -12.42 -16.05 -18.79
C SER A 487 -11.81 -17.33 -19.36
N ARG A 488 -11.40 -17.32 -20.64
CA ARG A 488 -10.75 -18.46 -21.30
C ARG A 488 -9.68 -18.00 -22.28
N HIS A 489 -8.57 -18.72 -22.30
CA HIS A 489 -7.55 -18.54 -23.33
C HIS A 489 -7.86 -19.39 -24.56
N ASN A 490 -8.39 -18.77 -25.62
CA ASN A 490 -8.69 -19.45 -26.89
C ASN A 490 -7.53 -19.37 -27.91
N GLY A 491 -6.35 -18.90 -27.49
CA GLY A 491 -5.14 -18.87 -28.29
C GLY A 491 -4.58 -20.26 -28.53
N LYS A 492 -3.69 -20.38 -29.53
CA LYS A 492 -3.08 -21.66 -29.93
C LYS A 492 -1.80 -22.01 -29.15
N ASN A 493 -1.14 -21.00 -28.59
CA ASN A 493 0.16 -21.13 -27.92
C ASN A 493 0.04 -20.69 -26.46
N ALA A 494 1.04 -21.03 -25.63
CA ALA A 494 1.10 -20.50 -24.27
C ALA A 494 1.32 -18.97 -24.29
N ALA A 495 0.65 -18.26 -23.38
CA ALA A 495 0.72 -16.83 -23.19
C ALA A 495 1.57 -16.49 -21.96
N ALA A 496 2.77 -15.96 -22.18
CA ALA A 496 3.78 -15.75 -21.16
C ALA A 496 4.12 -14.27 -21.01
N VAL A 497 4.08 -13.75 -19.78
CA VAL A 497 4.40 -12.35 -19.46
C VAL A 497 5.18 -12.24 -18.15
N PHE A 498 6.03 -11.21 -18.07
CA PHE A 498 6.66 -10.76 -16.83
C PHE A 498 5.98 -9.52 -16.28
N TYR A 499 5.49 -9.58 -15.03
CA TYR A 499 4.98 -8.41 -14.34
C TYR A 499 6.15 -7.52 -13.89
N ALA A 500 6.07 -6.24 -14.28
CA ALA A 500 7.08 -5.22 -14.02
C ALA A 500 6.37 -3.85 -13.98
N PRO A 501 5.85 -3.41 -12.81
CA PRO A 501 5.21 -2.10 -12.67
C PRO A 501 6.24 -0.96 -12.75
N ALA A 502 5.76 0.27 -12.94
CA ALA A 502 6.57 1.47 -12.78
C ALA A 502 6.26 2.08 -11.41
N VAL A 503 7.26 2.11 -10.55
CA VAL A 503 7.14 2.52 -9.15
C VAL A 503 8.00 3.75 -8.94
N ALA A 504 7.38 4.88 -8.60
CA ALA A 504 8.12 6.10 -8.28
C ALA A 504 8.94 5.93 -7.00
N LEU A 505 10.08 6.62 -6.94
CA LEU A 505 10.87 6.72 -5.71
C LEU A 505 10.17 7.67 -4.73
N THR A 506 9.65 7.12 -3.64
CA THR A 506 9.11 7.86 -2.48
C THR A 506 9.68 7.26 -1.19
N PRO A 507 9.72 7.99 -0.07
CA PRO A 507 10.14 7.43 1.21
C PRO A 507 9.39 6.12 1.56
N LYS A 508 8.07 6.09 1.34
CA LYS A 508 7.24 4.93 1.62
C LYS A 508 7.54 3.73 0.71
N ASN A 509 7.69 3.97 -0.59
CA ASN A 509 8.03 2.89 -1.52
C ASN A 509 9.44 2.33 -1.21
N MET A 510 10.38 3.17 -0.75
CA MET A 510 11.71 2.73 -0.35
C MET A 510 11.72 1.83 0.88
N GLU A 511 10.83 2.06 1.85
CA GLU A 511 10.67 1.16 3.00
C GLU A 511 10.34 -0.27 2.53
N TYR A 512 9.45 -0.41 1.55
CA TYR A 512 9.13 -1.71 0.95
C TYR A 512 10.30 -2.30 0.17
N ILE A 513 10.98 -1.51 -0.67
CA ILE A 513 12.11 -2.02 -1.48
C ILE A 513 13.27 -2.50 -0.58
N ARG A 514 13.51 -1.83 0.55
CA ARG A 514 14.46 -2.29 1.58
C ARG A 514 14.08 -3.68 2.09
N ASP A 515 12.81 -3.94 2.35
CA ASP A 515 12.34 -5.22 2.87
C ASP A 515 12.38 -6.31 1.78
N GLN A 516 11.99 -5.98 0.55
CA GLN A 516 12.13 -6.85 -0.63
C GLN A 516 13.59 -7.27 -0.88
N LYS A 517 14.55 -6.38 -0.65
CA LYS A 517 15.97 -6.73 -0.79
C LYS A 517 16.35 -7.91 0.11
N ALA A 518 15.85 -7.95 1.35
CA ALA A 518 16.14 -9.05 2.27
C ALA A 518 15.56 -10.39 1.78
N THR A 519 14.36 -10.38 1.19
CA THR A 519 13.75 -11.59 0.63
C THR A 519 14.44 -12.04 -0.65
N LEU A 520 14.89 -11.12 -1.50
CA LEU A 520 15.70 -11.46 -2.68
C LEU A 520 17.04 -12.12 -2.31
N LEU A 521 17.75 -11.57 -1.33
CA LEU A 521 19.03 -12.13 -0.87
C LEU A 521 18.86 -13.52 -0.22
N SER A 522 17.71 -13.79 0.39
CA SER A 522 17.38 -15.11 0.93
C SER A 522 16.66 -16.03 -0.05
N GLY A 523 16.17 -15.53 -1.19
CA GLY A 523 15.37 -16.25 -2.18
C GLY A 523 13.96 -16.60 -1.70
N ARG A 524 13.49 -15.87 -0.69
CA ARG A 524 12.11 -15.98 -0.22
C ARG A 524 11.19 -15.09 -1.06
N PRO A 525 9.88 -15.39 -1.09
CA PRO A 525 8.90 -14.51 -1.73
C PRO A 525 8.98 -13.07 -1.19
N PRO A 526 8.80 -12.04 -2.04
CA PRO A 526 8.71 -10.65 -1.57
C PRO A 526 7.54 -10.43 -0.60
N PRO A 527 7.60 -9.40 0.27
CA PRO A 527 6.65 -9.21 1.37
C PRO A 527 5.17 -9.14 0.97
N ASP A 528 4.85 -8.69 -0.25
CA ASP A 528 3.48 -8.61 -0.75
C ASP A 528 2.88 -9.95 -1.20
N PHE A 529 3.71 -10.97 -1.38
CA PHE A 529 3.27 -12.28 -1.88
C PHE A 529 3.07 -13.28 -0.72
N PRO A 530 2.30 -14.35 -0.95
CA PRO A 530 2.27 -15.48 -0.04
C PRO A 530 3.68 -15.94 0.33
N GLY A 531 3.92 -16.20 1.62
CA GLY A 531 5.22 -16.55 2.18
C GLY A 531 5.67 -17.98 1.84
N GLY A 532 6.55 -18.53 2.68
CA GLY A 532 7.16 -19.85 2.47
C GLY A 532 8.60 -19.79 1.96
N THR A 533 9.14 -20.94 1.54
CA THR A 533 10.56 -21.07 1.18
C THR A 533 10.90 -20.49 -0.19
N GLY A 534 9.90 -20.26 -1.06
CA GLY A 534 10.10 -19.69 -2.39
C GLY A 534 11.18 -20.41 -3.20
N GLU A 535 12.14 -19.65 -3.72
CA GLU A 535 13.28 -20.14 -4.50
C GLU A 535 14.55 -20.34 -3.65
N SER A 536 14.44 -20.31 -2.31
CA SER A 536 15.61 -20.32 -1.41
C SER A 536 16.50 -21.55 -1.56
N GLU A 537 15.95 -22.68 -1.98
CA GLU A 537 16.67 -23.95 -2.19
C GLU A 537 17.03 -24.22 -3.66
N PHE A 538 16.65 -23.34 -4.59
CA PHE A 538 16.83 -23.58 -6.02
C PHE A 538 18.27 -23.29 -6.46
N LYS A 539 18.94 -24.32 -6.98
CA LYS A 539 20.28 -24.21 -7.56
C LYS A 539 20.17 -23.49 -8.91
N SER A 540 20.62 -22.23 -8.99
CA SER A 540 20.57 -21.31 -10.15
C SER A 540 19.47 -20.26 -10.16
N ARG A 541 18.81 -19.99 -9.03
CA ARG A 541 17.86 -18.86 -8.94
C ARG A 541 18.51 -17.53 -9.35
N GLY A 542 17.69 -16.57 -9.78
CA GLY A 542 18.10 -15.19 -9.95
C GLY A 542 18.54 -14.52 -8.64
N THR A 543 19.58 -13.70 -8.72
CA THR A 543 20.16 -12.95 -7.62
C THR A 543 20.36 -11.49 -8.01
N GLY A 544 20.83 -10.66 -7.07
CA GLY A 544 21.20 -9.27 -7.37
C GLY A 544 22.32 -9.14 -8.40
N ASP A 545 23.11 -10.19 -8.62
CA ASP A 545 24.18 -10.18 -9.62
C ASP A 545 23.64 -10.28 -11.06
N ASP A 546 22.42 -10.80 -11.24
CA ASP A 546 21.75 -10.92 -12.54
C ASP A 546 21.09 -9.60 -13.00
N LEU A 547 21.18 -8.53 -12.20
CA LEU A 547 20.74 -7.19 -12.58
C LEU A 547 21.74 -6.56 -13.56
N LEU A 548 21.26 -6.07 -14.70
CA LEU A 548 22.06 -5.67 -15.86
C LEU A 548 22.69 -4.28 -15.75
N THR A 549 22.14 -3.40 -14.91
CA THR A 549 22.50 -1.98 -14.88
C THR A 549 22.77 -1.49 -13.46
N VAL A 550 23.54 -0.41 -13.34
CA VAL A 550 23.76 0.26 -12.05
C VAL A 550 22.44 0.82 -11.54
N GLU A 551 21.65 1.42 -12.41
CA GLU A 551 20.33 1.99 -12.11
C GLU A 551 19.35 0.91 -11.63
N GLY A 552 19.37 -0.28 -12.23
CA GLY A 552 18.55 -1.40 -11.78
C GLY A 552 18.97 -1.94 -10.41
N LYS A 553 20.27 -1.86 -10.08
CA LYS A 553 20.79 -2.20 -8.76
C LYS A 553 20.42 -1.14 -7.73
N GLU A 554 20.57 0.14 -8.04
CA GLU A 554 20.12 1.27 -7.23
C GLU A 554 18.61 1.15 -6.92
N GLY A 555 17.79 0.85 -7.93
CA GLY A 555 16.34 0.67 -7.79
C GLY A 555 15.90 -0.53 -6.93
N GLN A 556 16.80 -1.47 -6.61
CA GLN A 556 16.59 -2.54 -5.61
C GLN A 556 17.42 -2.34 -4.33
N VAL A 557 18.10 -1.21 -4.19
CA VAL A 557 19.02 -0.93 -3.07
C VAL A 557 20.16 -1.97 -3.00
N LEU A 558 20.58 -2.49 -4.15
CA LEU A 558 21.68 -3.42 -4.31
C LEU A 558 22.96 -2.71 -4.77
N VAL A 559 24.11 -3.29 -4.46
CA VAL A 559 25.42 -2.62 -4.58
C VAL A 559 26.16 -3.07 -5.82
N THR A 560 26.81 -2.15 -6.52
CA THR A 560 27.93 -2.45 -7.43
C THR A 560 29.25 -2.05 -6.78
N GLU A 561 30.10 -3.01 -6.46
CA GLU A 561 31.51 -2.69 -6.22
C GLU A 561 32.14 -2.23 -7.54
N ALA A 562 32.28 -0.92 -7.76
CA ALA A 562 33.19 -0.40 -8.79
C ALA A 562 33.58 1.06 -8.55
N SER A 563 34.42 1.34 -7.55
CA SER A 563 35.62 2.20 -7.68
C SER A 563 36.35 2.39 -6.34
N SER A 564 37.47 1.66 -6.20
CA SER A 564 38.64 1.93 -5.34
C SER A 564 38.46 2.08 -3.82
N VAL A 565 38.60 0.98 -3.07
CA VAL A 565 39.54 0.88 -1.93
C VAL A 565 40.09 -0.56 -1.88
N LYS A 566 41.40 -0.69 -1.64
CA LYS A 566 42.19 -1.92 -1.61
C LYS A 566 41.51 -3.09 -0.88
N LYS A 567 41.64 -4.29 -1.47
CA LYS A 567 41.47 -5.58 -0.78
C LYS A 567 42.21 -5.57 0.55
N SER A 568 41.48 -5.59 1.66
CA SER A 568 41.93 -6.26 2.88
C SER A 568 40.95 -7.40 3.16
N ALA A 569 41.49 -8.61 3.23
CA ALA A 569 40.75 -9.79 3.64
C ALA A 569 40.31 -9.63 5.10
N ASP A 570 39.05 -9.27 5.32
CA ASP A 570 38.18 -9.79 6.38
C ASP A 570 36.86 -8.99 6.43
N SER A 571 35.75 -9.72 6.53
CA SER A 571 34.35 -9.28 6.72
C SER A 571 33.60 -8.69 5.51
N GLY A 572 32.71 -9.51 4.93
CA GLY A 572 31.75 -9.12 3.89
C GLY A 572 30.63 -8.22 4.43
N ARG A 573 30.78 -6.91 4.26
CA ARG A 573 29.72 -5.92 4.53
C ARG A 573 29.32 -5.19 3.24
N ILE A 574 28.08 -5.42 2.82
CA ILE A 574 27.39 -4.76 1.72
C ILE A 574 26.92 -3.37 2.21
N GLY A 575 27.38 -2.27 1.60
CA GLY A 575 27.03 -0.88 1.95
C GLY A 575 26.25 -0.13 0.86
N LEU A 576 25.44 0.88 1.22
CA LEU A 576 24.48 1.59 0.36
C LEU A 576 25.11 2.22 -0.91
N VAL A 577 24.42 2.15 -2.07
CA VAL A 577 24.71 3.00 -3.24
C VAL A 577 23.80 4.23 -3.16
N PRO A 578 24.35 5.44 -3.02
CA PRO A 578 23.56 6.65 -3.09
C PRO A 578 23.03 6.83 -4.52
N PHE A 579 21.77 7.22 -4.68
CA PHE A 579 21.26 7.66 -5.98
C PHE A 579 22.15 8.77 -6.54
N LYS A 580 22.55 8.65 -7.82
CA LYS A 580 23.36 9.71 -8.46
C LYS A 580 22.60 11.04 -8.45
N HIS A 581 23.33 12.12 -8.18
CA HIS A 581 22.86 13.50 -8.29
C HIS A 581 23.34 14.11 -9.62
N THR A 582 22.48 14.84 -10.31
CA THR A 582 22.88 15.69 -11.45
C THR A 582 22.55 17.15 -11.15
N ASP A 583 23.32 18.07 -11.72
CA ASP A 583 23.16 19.52 -11.52
C ASP A 583 21.84 20.07 -12.07
N THR A 584 21.09 19.26 -12.82
CA THR A 584 19.77 19.59 -13.42
C THR A 584 18.58 19.16 -12.56
N MET A 585 18.80 18.51 -11.42
CA MET A 585 17.73 18.05 -10.53
C MET A 585 17.12 19.18 -9.70
N SER A 586 15.82 19.11 -9.44
CA SER A 586 15.19 19.99 -8.45
C SER A 586 15.75 19.73 -7.05
N GLU A 587 15.72 20.73 -6.17
CA GLU A 587 16.20 20.58 -4.80
C GLU A 587 15.47 19.46 -4.05
N THR A 588 14.16 19.34 -4.24
CA THR A 588 13.34 18.30 -3.61
C THR A 588 13.63 16.92 -4.16
N GLU A 589 13.87 16.77 -5.46
CA GLU A 589 14.31 15.49 -6.02
C GLU A 589 15.66 15.08 -5.44
N ARG A 590 16.60 16.03 -5.32
CA ARG A 590 17.90 15.79 -4.69
C ARG A 590 17.74 15.37 -3.23
N LEU A 591 16.89 16.05 -2.46
CA LEU A 591 16.61 15.73 -1.05
C LEU A 591 15.91 14.38 -0.90
N THR A 592 15.00 14.02 -1.82
CA THR A 592 14.32 12.73 -1.82
C THR A 592 15.31 11.60 -2.08
N ARG A 593 16.18 11.76 -3.09
CA ARG A 593 17.28 10.83 -3.38
C ARG A 593 18.32 10.73 -2.27
N GLN A 594 18.54 11.80 -1.50
CA GLN A 594 19.48 11.82 -0.38
C GLN A 594 18.88 11.17 0.89
N ALA A 595 17.56 11.28 1.07
CA ALA A 595 16.86 10.66 2.19
C ALA A 595 16.67 9.15 2.00
N ALA A 596 16.48 8.72 0.74
CA ALA A 596 16.44 7.33 0.31
C ALA A 596 17.84 6.69 0.36
#